data_AF-A0A6N3INL8-F1
#
_entry.id   AF-A0A6N3INL8-F1
#
_cell.length_a   1.000
_cell.length_b   1.000
_cell.length_c   1.000
_cell.angle_alpha   90.00
_cell.angle_beta   90.00
_cell.angle_gamma   90.00
#
_symmetry.space_group_name_H-M   'P 1'
#
loop_
_entity.id
_entity.type
_entity.pdbx_description
1 polymer ?
#
loop_
_entity_poly.entity_id
_entity_poly.type
_entity_poly.pdbx_seq_one_letter_code
_entity_poly.pdbx_strand_id
1 'polypeptide(L)'
;GLVAAGLHQNPCEVADFVTSTTHKTLRGPRGGVILCKEKYAKAIDKAIFPGTQGGPLEHIIASKAVAFKEALEPEFIDYQNQVVKNAKKLAEELIKRDFKLVTDGTDNHLILLDLTNKGITGKEAEKRLDEAYITANKNTIPFDPNGAFVTSGIRLGTPAVTTRGMKEEDMV
;
A
#
# COMPACT_ATOMS: atom_id res chain seq x y z
N GLY A 1 2.35 8.14 -0.05
CA GLY A 1 3.07 7.95 1.22
C GLY A 1 4.55 7.93 0.95
N LEU A 2 5.14 6.74 0.81
CA LEU A 2 6.59 6.55 0.65
C LEU A 2 7.28 7.49 -0.36
N VAL A 3 6.72 7.63 -1.58
CA VAL A 3 7.27 8.56 -2.59
C VAL A 3 7.26 10.02 -2.11
N ALA A 4 6.15 10.47 -1.49
CA ALA A 4 6.03 11.84 -0.99
C ALA A 4 7.02 12.13 0.16
N ALA A 5 7.40 11.10 0.92
CA ALA A 5 8.42 11.18 1.96
C ALA A 5 9.85 10.93 1.46
N GLY A 6 10.06 10.74 0.14
CA GLY A 6 11.38 10.47 -0.43
C GLY A 6 11.95 9.07 -0.13
N LEU A 7 11.14 8.14 0.36
CA LEU A 7 11.56 6.78 0.74
C LEU A 7 11.32 5.73 -0.35
N HIS A 8 10.90 6.16 -1.53
CA HIS A 8 10.76 5.31 -2.71
C HIS A 8 10.97 6.17 -3.97
N GLN A 9 11.51 5.56 -5.02
CA GLN A 9 11.75 6.20 -6.31
C GLN A 9 10.52 6.98 -6.81
N ASN A 10 10.76 8.19 -7.33
CA ASN A 10 9.71 9.07 -7.83
C ASN A 10 9.35 8.72 -9.28
N PRO A 11 8.15 8.13 -9.54
CA PRO A 11 7.77 7.76 -10.89
C PRO A 11 7.55 8.97 -11.81
N CYS A 12 7.34 10.18 -11.27
CA CYS A 12 7.10 11.39 -12.07
C CYS A 12 8.33 11.82 -12.89
N GLU A 13 9.52 11.33 -12.56
CA GLU A 13 10.76 11.61 -13.28
C GLU A 13 10.78 10.94 -14.65
N VAL A 14 10.18 9.76 -14.77
CA VAL A 14 10.23 8.93 -15.99
C VAL A 14 8.88 8.75 -16.68
N ALA A 15 7.78 8.81 -15.94
CA ALA A 15 6.45 8.58 -16.49
C ALA A 15 5.81 9.86 -17.04
N ASP A 16 5.11 9.74 -18.16
CA ASP A 16 4.27 10.82 -18.71
C ASP A 16 3.00 11.03 -17.87
N PHE A 17 2.48 9.96 -17.27
CA PHE A 17 1.26 9.93 -16.47
C PHE A 17 1.50 9.14 -15.17
N VAL A 18 1.10 9.71 -14.04
CA VAL A 18 1.15 9.04 -12.73
C VAL A 18 -0.21 9.21 -12.07
N THR A 19 -0.89 8.10 -11.82
CA THR A 19 -2.16 8.09 -11.08
C THR A 19 -1.93 7.56 -9.67
N SER A 20 -2.66 8.09 -8.70
CA SER A 20 -2.57 7.61 -7.33
C SER A 20 -3.87 7.78 -6.57
N THR A 21 -4.09 6.89 -5.59
CA THR A 21 -5.14 7.06 -4.61
C THR A 21 -4.65 7.87 -3.42
N THR A 22 -5.53 8.66 -2.82
CA THR A 22 -5.18 9.57 -1.71
C THR A 22 -5.26 8.94 -0.31
N HIS A 23 -5.90 7.78 -0.15
CA HIS A 23 -6.21 7.17 1.16
C HIS A 23 -5.23 6.11 1.69
N LYS A 24 -4.37 5.53 0.85
CA LYS A 24 -3.51 4.40 1.24
C LYS A 24 -2.33 4.87 2.09
N THR A 25 -1.10 4.64 1.63
CA THR A 25 0.09 5.13 2.34
C THR A 25 0.15 6.66 2.44
N LEU A 26 -0.66 7.40 1.65
CA LEU A 26 -0.77 8.86 1.76
C LEU A 26 -1.71 9.32 2.90
N ARG A 27 -2.51 8.41 3.49
CA ARG A 27 -3.35 8.65 4.69
C ARG A 27 -4.37 9.79 4.56
N GLY A 28 -4.76 10.16 3.35
CA GLY A 28 -5.81 11.14 3.07
C GLY A 28 -7.21 10.53 2.89
N PRO A 29 -8.16 11.30 2.32
CA PRO A 29 -9.52 10.83 2.08
C PRO A 29 -9.61 9.81 0.93
N ARG A 30 -10.77 9.16 0.78
CA ARG A 30 -11.03 8.34 -0.41
C ARG A 30 -11.16 9.24 -1.65
N GLY A 31 -10.27 9.02 -2.62
CA GLY A 31 -10.25 9.71 -3.90
C GLY A 31 -8.96 9.42 -4.67
N GLY A 32 -8.81 10.04 -5.84
CA GLY A 32 -7.62 9.93 -6.68
C GLY A 32 -7.02 11.27 -7.09
N VAL A 33 -5.81 11.20 -7.64
CA VAL A 33 -5.10 12.26 -8.35
C VAL A 33 -4.51 11.71 -9.64
N ILE A 34 -4.43 12.57 -10.66
CA ILE A 34 -3.76 12.30 -11.93
C ILE A 34 -2.71 13.39 -12.09
N LEU A 35 -1.44 12.99 -12.13
CA LEU A 35 -0.31 13.85 -12.46
C LEU A 35 0.12 13.53 -13.88
N CYS A 36 0.47 14.55 -14.65
CA CYS A 36 0.93 14.38 -16.02
C CYS A 36 1.92 15.47 -16.42
N LYS A 37 2.64 15.25 -17.52
CA LYS A 37 3.38 16.34 -18.17
C LYS A 37 2.39 17.37 -18.74
N GLU A 38 2.77 18.64 -18.68
CA GLU A 38 1.91 19.78 -19.02
C GLU A 38 1.23 19.67 -20.40
N LYS A 39 1.94 19.12 -21.40
CA LYS A 39 1.40 18.89 -22.76
C LYS A 39 0.12 18.04 -22.79
N TYR A 40 -0.16 17.25 -21.75
CA TYR A 40 -1.35 16.41 -21.63
C TYR A 40 -2.45 17.01 -20.77
N ALA A 41 -2.19 18.09 -20.02
CA ALA A 41 -3.10 18.59 -18.98
C ALA A 41 -4.52 18.85 -19.52
N LYS A 42 -4.65 19.62 -20.60
CA LYS A 42 -5.96 19.94 -21.22
C LYS A 42 -6.72 18.70 -21.69
N ALA A 43 -6.02 17.69 -22.20
CA ALA A 43 -6.65 16.47 -22.68
C ALA A 43 -7.21 15.64 -21.51
N ILE A 44 -6.46 15.56 -20.41
CA ILE A 44 -6.90 14.87 -19.19
C ILE A 44 -8.07 15.61 -18.56
N ASP A 45 -7.97 16.94 -18.38
CA ASP A 45 -9.03 17.74 -17.78
C ASP A 45 -10.35 17.54 -18.54
N LYS A 46 -10.31 17.57 -19.88
CA LYS A 46 -11.47 17.33 -20.73
C LYS A 46 -12.03 15.90 -20.60
N ALA A 47 -11.16 14.90 -20.45
CA ALA A 47 -11.57 13.51 -20.26
C ALA A 47 -12.24 13.27 -18.89
N ILE A 48 -11.83 14.01 -17.86
CA ILE A 48 -12.51 14.00 -16.55
C ILE A 48 -13.83 14.75 -16.64
N PHE A 49 -13.78 16.02 -17.03
CA PHE A 49 -14.96 16.86 -17.18
C PHE A 49 -14.92 17.61 -18.52
N PRO A 50 -15.96 17.50 -19.38
CA PRO A 50 -17.25 16.85 -19.15
C PRO A 50 -17.28 15.35 -19.51
N GLY A 51 -16.13 14.70 -19.71
CA GLY A 51 -16.06 13.35 -20.29
C GLY A 51 -16.65 12.23 -19.43
N THR A 52 -16.19 12.08 -18.19
CA THR A 52 -16.50 10.91 -17.35
C THR A 52 -17.14 11.26 -16.00
N GLN A 53 -17.02 12.51 -15.58
CA GLN A 53 -17.55 13.02 -14.32
C GLN A 53 -18.36 14.31 -14.56
N GLY A 54 -19.25 14.61 -13.60
CA GLY A 54 -20.02 15.84 -13.52
C GLY A 54 -19.46 16.78 -12.45
N GLY A 55 -20.28 17.11 -11.45
CA GLY A 55 -19.90 18.01 -10.36
C GLY A 55 -18.78 17.43 -9.46
N PRO A 56 -17.76 18.22 -9.09
CA PRO A 56 -16.69 17.79 -8.21
C PRO A 56 -17.18 17.62 -6.75
N LEU A 57 -16.51 16.72 -6.01
CA LEU A 57 -16.74 16.54 -4.58
C LEU A 57 -15.84 17.49 -3.78
N GLU A 58 -16.27 18.75 -3.64
CA GLU A 58 -15.44 19.81 -3.02
C GLU A 58 -14.98 19.49 -1.59
N HIS A 59 -15.82 18.83 -0.79
CA HIS A 59 -15.46 18.37 0.57
C HIS A 59 -14.30 17.35 0.56
N ILE A 60 -14.22 16.51 -0.47
CA ILE A 60 -13.10 15.58 -0.66
C ILE A 60 -11.87 16.32 -1.17
N ILE A 61 -12.02 17.32 -2.06
CA ILE A 61 -10.91 18.15 -2.54
C ILE A 61 -10.27 18.91 -1.37
N ALA A 62 -11.09 19.52 -0.50
CA ALA A 62 -10.62 20.18 0.72
C ALA A 62 -9.86 19.20 1.64
N SER A 63 -10.41 18.00 1.86
CA SER A 63 -9.74 16.96 2.67
C SER A 63 -8.41 16.50 2.07
N LYS A 64 -8.27 16.47 0.74
CA LYS A 64 -6.99 16.15 0.07
C LYS A 64 -5.95 17.24 0.35
N ALA A 65 -6.35 18.52 0.30
CA ALA A 65 -5.43 19.62 0.58
C ALA A 65 -4.85 19.53 2.01
N VAL A 66 -5.68 19.17 3.00
CA VAL A 66 -5.22 18.90 4.37
C VAL A 66 -4.23 17.74 4.40
N ALA A 67 -4.56 16.60 3.77
CA ALA A 67 -3.67 15.44 3.74
C ALA A 67 -2.34 15.72 3.02
N PHE A 68 -2.33 16.55 1.98
CA PHE A 68 -1.10 16.94 1.30
C PHE A 68 -0.24 17.87 2.14
N LYS A 69 -0.86 18.78 2.90
CA LYS A 69 -0.15 19.59 3.89
C LYS A 69 0.52 18.69 4.93
N GLU A 70 -0.22 17.76 5.54
CA GLU A 70 0.35 16.79 6.49
C GLU A 70 1.50 16.00 5.87
N ALA A 71 1.38 15.59 4.61
CA ALA A 71 2.43 14.83 3.92
C ALA A 71 3.73 15.61 3.68
N LEU A 72 3.71 16.95 3.79
CA LEU A 72 4.89 17.82 3.70
C LEU A 72 5.56 18.06 5.05
N GLU A 73 4.91 17.69 6.16
CA GLU A 73 5.46 17.90 7.51
C GLU A 73 6.53 16.84 7.83
N PRO A 74 7.59 17.19 8.60
CA PRO A 74 8.65 16.26 8.99
C PRO A 74 8.15 14.99 9.68
N GLU A 75 7.11 15.11 10.52
CA GLU A 75 6.53 13.99 11.25
C GLU A 75 5.91 12.94 10.32
N PHE A 76 5.47 13.34 9.12
CA PHE A 76 5.00 12.39 8.12
C PHE A 76 6.15 11.58 7.52
N ILE A 77 7.33 12.20 7.34
CA ILE A 77 8.54 11.50 6.88
C ILE A 77 8.98 10.50 7.95
N ASP A 78 8.99 10.89 9.22
CA ASP A 78 9.28 10.00 10.34
C ASP A 78 8.31 8.82 10.40
N TYR A 79 7.01 9.08 10.23
CA TYR A 79 5.99 8.05 10.13
C TYR A 79 6.26 7.07 8.98
N GLN A 80 6.58 7.54 7.77
CA GLN A 80 6.85 6.66 6.64
C GLN A 80 8.14 5.86 6.83
N ASN A 81 9.17 6.43 7.48
CA ASN A 81 10.36 5.69 7.88
C ASN A 81 10.01 4.53 8.82
N GLN A 82 9.17 4.79 9.82
CA GLN A 82 8.70 3.75 10.73
C GLN A 82 7.91 2.66 10.00
N VAL A 83 7.09 3.01 9.00
CA VAL A 83 6.35 2.03 8.18
C VAL A 83 7.30 1.04 7.50
N VAL A 84 8.39 1.53 6.89
CA VAL A 84 9.39 0.69 6.21
C VAL A 84 10.16 -0.15 7.22
N LYS A 85 10.60 0.43 8.35
CA LYS A 85 11.29 -0.31 9.42
C LYS A 85 10.43 -1.44 9.97
N ASN A 86 9.15 -1.16 10.24
CA ASN A 86 8.19 -2.16 10.70
C ASN A 86 8.02 -3.29 9.66
N ALA A 87 7.89 -2.95 8.38
CA ALA A 87 7.72 -3.95 7.32
C ALA A 87 8.95 -4.84 7.20
N LYS A 88 10.15 -4.25 7.27
CA LYS A 88 11.41 -5.00 7.25
C LYS A 88 11.52 -5.93 8.46
N LYS A 89 11.24 -5.44 9.66
CA LYS A 89 11.28 -6.23 10.89
C LYS A 89 10.28 -7.40 10.85
N LEU A 90 9.04 -7.14 10.44
CA LEU A 90 8.03 -8.20 10.29
C LEU A 90 8.46 -9.26 9.27
N ALA A 91 9.07 -8.85 8.15
CA ALA A 91 9.60 -9.79 7.15
C ALA A 91 10.70 -10.69 7.73
N GLU A 92 11.67 -10.12 8.44
CA GLU A 92 12.74 -10.86 9.10
C GLU A 92 12.20 -11.88 10.12
N GLU A 93 11.19 -11.48 10.90
CA GLU A 93 10.58 -12.33 11.94
C GLU A 93 9.73 -13.46 11.36
N LEU A 94 9.09 -13.24 10.20
CA LEU A 94 8.36 -14.27 9.47
C LEU A 94 9.32 -15.29 8.84
N ILE A 95 10.45 -14.84 8.27
CA ILE A 95 11.49 -15.73 7.74
C ILE A 95 12.06 -16.62 8.86
N LYS A 96 12.36 -16.06 10.04
CA LYS A 96 12.82 -16.85 11.22
C LYS A 96 11.82 -17.93 11.65
N ARG A 97 10.53 -17.72 11.36
CA ARG A 97 9.43 -18.66 11.64
C ARG A 97 9.14 -19.59 10.46
N ASP A 98 10.08 -19.71 9.53
CA ASP A 98 10.00 -20.59 8.37
C ASP A 98 8.84 -20.25 7.42
N PHE A 99 8.41 -18.97 7.37
CA PHE A 99 7.54 -18.51 6.29
C PHE A 99 8.36 -18.11 5.08
N LYS A 100 7.91 -18.54 3.90
CA LYS A 100 8.49 -18.13 2.63
C LYS A 100 7.89 -16.79 2.21
N LEU A 101 8.75 -15.85 1.82
CA LEU A 101 8.35 -14.57 1.22
C LEU A 101 8.63 -14.65 -0.28
N VAL A 102 7.76 -14.05 -1.10
CA VAL A 102 7.91 -14.14 -2.57
C VAL A 102 9.23 -13.55 -3.09
N THR A 103 9.81 -12.58 -2.37
CA THR A 103 11.07 -11.91 -2.72
C THR A 103 12.08 -11.93 -1.57
N ASP A 104 11.97 -12.89 -0.63
CA ASP A 104 12.87 -13.05 0.51
C ASP A 104 13.02 -11.81 1.43
N GLY A 105 12.08 -10.87 1.35
CA GLY A 105 12.13 -9.60 2.09
C GLY A 105 11.13 -8.58 1.55
N THR A 106 11.38 -7.31 1.87
CA THR A 106 10.61 -6.17 1.35
C THR A 106 11.42 -4.88 1.41
N ASP A 107 11.26 -4.03 0.41
CA ASP A 107 11.83 -2.68 0.35
C ASP A 107 10.79 -1.58 0.62
N ASN A 108 9.54 -1.97 0.94
CA ASN A 108 8.44 -1.02 1.08
C ASN A 108 7.54 -1.34 2.28
N HIS A 109 6.23 -1.13 2.15
CA HIS A 109 5.25 -1.17 3.23
C HIS A 109 4.46 -2.47 3.32
N LEU A 110 4.72 -3.44 2.43
CA LEU A 110 3.98 -4.70 2.37
C LEU A 110 4.90 -5.91 2.20
N ILE A 111 4.37 -7.08 2.57
CA ILE A 111 5.02 -8.39 2.45
C ILE A 111 4.02 -9.32 1.78
N LEU A 112 4.51 -10.19 0.88
CA LEU A 112 3.71 -11.26 0.29
C LEU A 112 4.30 -12.60 0.70
N LEU A 113 3.55 -13.35 1.50
CA LEU A 113 3.92 -14.71 1.92
C LEU A 113 3.46 -15.72 0.88
N ASP A 114 4.33 -16.70 0.60
CA ASP A 114 4.01 -17.92 -0.10
C ASP A 114 3.75 -19.01 0.94
N LEU A 115 2.51 -19.50 0.99
CA LEU A 115 2.04 -20.46 1.99
C LEU A 115 2.16 -21.92 1.51
N THR A 116 2.70 -22.16 0.31
CA THR A 116 2.84 -23.51 -0.24
C THR A 116 3.68 -24.42 0.64
N ASN A 117 4.73 -23.90 1.30
CA ASN A 117 5.55 -24.67 2.25
C ASN A 117 4.81 -25.00 3.56
N LYS A 118 3.73 -24.29 3.87
CA LYS A 118 2.88 -24.55 5.04
C LYS A 118 1.67 -25.43 4.71
N GLY A 119 1.45 -25.76 3.44
CA GLY A 119 0.34 -26.63 3.02
C GLY A 119 -1.06 -26.03 3.26
N ILE A 120 -1.17 -24.71 3.40
CA ILE A 120 -2.44 -24.00 3.57
C ILE A 120 -2.68 -23.04 2.40
N THR A 121 -3.94 -22.83 2.04
CA THR A 121 -4.31 -21.88 0.99
C THR A 121 -4.39 -20.45 1.52
N GLY A 122 -4.28 -19.46 0.64
CA GLY A 122 -4.47 -18.06 1.03
C GLY A 122 -5.88 -17.80 1.57
N LYS A 123 -6.91 -18.45 1.00
CA LYS A 123 -8.30 -18.37 1.49
C LYS A 123 -8.47 -18.94 2.90
N GLU A 124 -7.81 -20.05 3.20
CA GLU A 124 -7.82 -20.62 4.54
C GLU A 124 -7.06 -19.75 5.54
N ALA A 125 -5.88 -19.26 5.17
CA ALA A 125 -5.08 -18.38 6.01
C ALA A 125 -5.79 -17.06 6.34
N GLU A 126 -6.39 -16.41 5.34
CA GLU A 126 -7.19 -15.19 5.51
C GLU A 126 -8.32 -15.42 6.53
N LYS A 127 -9.07 -16.52 6.39
CA LYS A 127 -10.15 -16.86 7.31
C LYS A 127 -9.65 -17.08 8.75
N ARG A 128 -8.57 -17.84 8.93
CA ARG A 128 -8.00 -18.12 10.26
C ARG A 128 -7.43 -16.87 10.93
N LEU A 129 -6.82 -15.98 10.14
CA LEU A 129 -6.34 -14.69 10.63
C LEU A 129 -7.51 -13.80 11.06
N ASP A 130 -8.59 -13.75 10.27
CA ASP A 130 -9.81 -13.01 10.63
C ASP A 130 -10.46 -13.56 11.93
N GLU A 131 -10.48 -14.89 12.12
CA GLU A 131 -10.95 -15.52 13.37
C GLU A 131 -10.12 -15.11 14.59
N ALA A 132 -8.85 -14.73 14.38
CA ALA A 132 -7.94 -14.17 15.39
C ALA A 132 -7.92 -12.63 15.42
N TYR A 133 -8.86 -11.96 14.75
CA TYR A 133 -8.94 -10.50 14.63
C TYR A 133 -7.74 -9.83 13.92
N ILE A 134 -7.08 -10.56 13.02
CA ILE A 134 -5.99 -10.07 12.18
C ILE A 134 -6.51 -9.92 10.75
N THR A 135 -6.84 -8.69 10.35
CA THR A 135 -7.27 -8.42 8.98
C THR A 135 -6.09 -8.45 8.02
N ALA A 136 -6.08 -9.46 7.15
CA ALA A 136 -5.13 -9.61 6.06
C ALA A 136 -5.90 -9.86 4.74
N ASN A 137 -5.19 -10.06 3.64
CA ASN A 137 -5.82 -10.38 2.37
C ASN A 137 -5.13 -11.54 1.67
N LYS A 138 -5.93 -12.54 1.26
CA LYS A 138 -5.46 -13.61 0.37
C LYS A 138 -4.99 -13.02 -0.95
N ASN A 139 -3.87 -13.49 -1.46
CA ASN A 139 -3.26 -12.92 -2.66
C ASN A 139 -2.62 -14.04 -3.47
N THR A 140 -2.69 -13.94 -4.80
CA THR A 140 -1.95 -14.87 -5.65
C THR A 140 -0.45 -14.68 -5.48
N ILE A 141 0.29 -15.75 -5.70
CA ILE A 141 1.76 -15.73 -5.81
C ILE A 141 2.19 -15.96 -7.27
N PRO A 142 3.46 -15.74 -7.64
CA PRO A 142 3.95 -16.14 -8.95
C PRO A 142 3.72 -17.65 -9.19
N PHE A 143 3.16 -18.00 -10.35
CA PHE A 143 2.82 -19.39 -10.73
C PHE A 143 1.90 -20.10 -9.73
N ASP A 144 0.92 -19.37 -9.17
CA ASP A 144 0.02 -19.88 -8.13
C ASP A 144 -0.69 -21.20 -8.52
N PRO A 145 -0.51 -22.31 -7.76
CA PRO A 145 -1.14 -23.59 -8.08
C PRO A 145 -2.66 -23.62 -7.78
N ASN A 146 -3.18 -22.70 -6.96
CA ASN A 146 -4.56 -22.71 -6.48
C ASN A 146 -5.46 -21.69 -7.20
N GLY A 147 -4.91 -20.90 -8.13
CA GLY A 147 -5.64 -19.91 -8.93
C GLY A 147 -6.18 -18.71 -8.13
N ALA A 148 -6.81 -17.76 -8.83
CA ALA A 148 -7.16 -16.46 -8.27
C ALA A 148 -8.24 -16.46 -7.17
N PHE A 149 -9.09 -17.51 -7.11
CA PHE A 149 -10.19 -17.57 -6.14
C PHE A 149 -9.79 -18.16 -4.80
N VAL A 150 -8.83 -19.10 -4.78
CA VAL A 150 -8.35 -19.78 -3.58
C VAL A 150 -7.00 -19.22 -3.13
N THR A 151 -6.09 -19.01 -4.08
CA THR A 151 -4.75 -18.43 -3.90
C THR A 151 -3.82 -19.24 -2.99
N SER A 152 -2.52 -18.97 -3.08
CA SER A 152 -1.49 -19.62 -2.26
C SER A 152 -0.67 -18.65 -1.41
N GLY A 153 -1.11 -17.38 -1.30
CA GLY A 153 -0.40 -16.38 -0.52
C GLY A 153 -1.29 -15.51 0.35
N ILE A 154 -0.64 -14.81 1.28
CA ILE A 154 -1.27 -13.80 2.12
C ILE A 154 -0.42 -12.52 2.08
N ARG A 155 -1.08 -11.37 1.87
CA ARG A 155 -0.43 -10.06 1.85
C ARG A 155 -0.62 -9.35 3.19
N LEU A 156 0.48 -8.92 3.77
CA LEU A 156 0.53 -8.14 5.01
C LEU A 156 1.07 -6.74 4.71
N GLY A 157 0.70 -5.76 5.52
CA GLY A 157 1.22 -4.40 5.39
C GLY A 157 1.20 -3.64 6.70
N THR A 158 2.16 -2.75 6.88
CA THR A 158 2.40 -2.03 8.14
C THR A 158 1.83 -0.61 8.27
N PRO A 159 1.30 0.10 7.25
CA PRO A 159 0.84 1.48 7.41
C PRO A 159 -0.21 1.72 8.51
N ALA A 160 -1.20 0.83 8.59
CA ALA A 160 -2.32 0.99 9.53
C ALA A 160 -1.87 0.82 10.99
N VAL A 161 -1.12 -0.24 11.29
CA VAL A 161 -0.59 -0.50 12.63
C VAL A 161 0.45 0.54 13.06
N THR A 162 1.27 1.01 12.12
CA THR A 162 2.25 2.09 12.38
C THR A 162 1.55 3.40 12.69
N THR A 163 0.44 3.71 12.02
CA THR A 163 -0.39 4.90 12.35
C THR A 163 -0.93 4.84 13.78
N ARG A 164 -1.13 3.64 14.32
CA ARG A 164 -1.55 3.43 15.72
C ARG A 164 -0.41 3.43 16.73
N GLY A 165 0.83 3.67 16.28
CA GLY A 165 2.01 3.81 17.14
C GLY A 165 2.86 2.55 17.29
N MET A 166 2.53 1.44 16.60
CA MET A 166 3.35 0.23 16.66
C MET A 166 4.74 0.45 16.03
N LYS A 167 5.77 -0.15 16.64
CA LYS A 167 7.18 -0.09 16.26
C LYS A 167 7.75 -1.48 16.01
N GLU A 168 9.06 -1.57 15.76
CA GLU A 168 9.75 -2.83 15.42
C GLU A 168 9.59 -3.90 16.50
N GLU A 169 9.53 -3.51 17.76
CA GLU A 169 9.32 -4.44 18.89
C GLU A 169 7.94 -5.11 18.85
N ASP A 170 6.93 -4.44 18.27
CA ASP A 170 5.59 -4.98 18.09
C ASP A 170 5.44 -5.82 16.81
N MET A 171 6.48 -5.90 15.97
CA MET A 171 6.50 -6.67 14.71
C MET A 171 7.13 -8.07 14.87
N VAL A 172 7.30 -8.54 16.12
CA VAL A 172 7.92 -9.82 16.48
C VAL A 172 6.90 -10.93 16.61
#